data_AF-A0A0A2HUL7-F1
#
_entry.id   AF-A0A0A2HUL7-F1
#
_cell.length_a   1.000
_cell.length_b   1.000
_cell.length_c   1.000
_cell.angle_alpha   90.00
_cell.angle_beta   90.00
_cell.angle_gamma   90.00
#
_symmetry.space_group_name_H-M   'P 1'
#
loop_
_entity.id
_entity.type
_entity.pdbx_description
1 polymer ?
#
loop_
_entity_poly.entity_id
_entity_poly.type
_entity_poly.pdbx_seq_one_letter_code
_entity_poly.pdbx_strand_id
1 'polypeptide(L)'
;DAMNFSDWTHAISKAPMLKAQHPDYELFVSGTHGRRGVSCADCHMPSRTEGDVTFTDHHIASPLDNIANTCLNCHDQSEEEFRSHLAVKLERKEELMDLAMNGLARAHLEAGKAWEAGATEEEMKDILQDIRHGQWRWDYSIAGHGSYFHNPEETLRLLAQANDLAQQARVKLAAVLARHGVIGYQVPDFSTKEKAQALAGIDMAKEVSEKLAFKAALVQEWNKEAVAKGRLNMESRQGMSDRSSYSK
;
A
#
# COMPACT_ATOMS: atom_id res chain seq x y z
N ASP A 1 -15.94 3.25 11.28
CA ASP A 1 -16.26 4.03 12.51
C ASP A 1 -17.53 3.63 13.19
N ALA A 2 -18.69 3.54 12.52
CA ALA A 2 -19.95 3.19 13.17
C ALA A 2 -19.91 1.90 14.04
N MET A 3 -19.09 0.92 13.68
CA MET A 3 -18.91 -0.33 14.44
C MET A 3 -17.72 -0.30 15.43
N ASN A 4 -17.02 0.83 15.58
CA ASN A 4 -15.79 0.96 16.37
C ASN A 4 -14.71 -0.09 16.05
N PHE A 5 -14.66 -0.57 14.80
CA PHE A 5 -13.69 -1.57 14.35
C PHE A 5 -12.27 -1.00 14.22
N SER A 6 -11.26 -1.77 14.59
CA SER A 6 -9.84 -1.49 14.35
C SER A 6 -9.11 -2.76 14.00
N ASP A 7 -8.23 -2.70 13.00
CA ASP A 7 -7.37 -3.83 12.62
C ASP A 7 -6.25 -4.03 13.64
N TRP A 8 -5.64 -2.94 14.12
CA TRP A 8 -4.65 -2.96 15.19
C TRP A 8 -4.62 -1.64 15.95
N THR A 9 -4.07 -1.67 17.16
CA THR A 9 -3.66 -0.46 17.88
C THR A 9 -2.22 -0.12 17.51
N HIS A 10 -1.97 1.07 16.98
CA HIS A 10 -0.63 1.48 16.57
C HIS A 10 0.32 1.50 17.78
N ALA A 11 1.45 0.81 17.70
CA ALA A 11 2.35 0.62 18.84
C ALA A 11 2.92 1.94 19.40
N ILE A 12 3.22 2.90 18.54
CA ILE A 12 3.75 4.23 18.91
C ILE A 12 2.63 5.17 19.38
N SER A 13 1.76 5.61 18.47
CA SER A 13 0.71 6.60 18.76
C SER A 13 -0.50 6.10 19.56
N LYS A 14 -0.68 4.78 19.71
CA LYS A 14 -1.87 4.15 20.29
C LYS A 14 -3.18 4.42 19.53
N ALA A 15 -3.12 4.98 18.33
CA ALA A 15 -4.30 5.16 17.48
C ALA A 15 -4.91 3.79 17.11
N PRO A 16 -6.24 3.63 17.15
CA PRO A 16 -6.92 2.47 16.62
C PRO A 16 -6.91 2.56 15.09
N MET A 17 -6.12 1.75 14.39
CA MET A 17 -5.88 1.90 12.96
C MET A 17 -6.77 1.00 12.10
N LEU A 18 -6.82 1.33 10.80
CA LEU A 18 -7.43 0.52 9.75
C LEU A 18 -6.37 0.21 8.69
N LYS A 19 -6.41 -1.00 8.12
CA LYS A 19 -5.55 -1.40 6.99
C LYS A 19 -6.42 -1.50 5.75
N ALA A 20 -6.06 -0.80 4.68
CA ALA A 20 -6.63 -1.04 3.37
C ALA A 20 -5.80 -2.10 2.64
N GLN A 21 -6.44 -3.05 1.95
CA GLN A 21 -5.76 -4.07 1.17
C GLN A 21 -6.31 -4.05 -0.25
N HIS A 22 -5.43 -3.71 -1.20
CA HIS A 22 -5.65 -3.79 -2.64
C HIS A 22 -7.11 -3.52 -3.09
N PRO A 23 -7.65 -2.30 -2.85
CA PRO A 23 -9.00 -1.92 -3.28
C PRO A 23 -9.04 -1.64 -4.80
N ASP A 24 -8.48 -2.56 -5.60
CA ASP A 24 -8.29 -2.41 -7.03
C ASP A 24 -9.63 -2.24 -7.73
N TYR A 25 -10.63 -3.05 -7.36
CA TYR A 25 -11.95 -3.02 -7.96
C TYR A 25 -12.70 -1.74 -7.61
N GLU A 26 -12.72 -1.36 -6.33
CA GLU A 26 -13.47 -0.20 -5.83
C GLU A 26 -12.94 1.12 -6.41
N LEU A 27 -11.61 1.25 -6.52
CA LEU A 27 -11.00 2.40 -7.20
C LEU A 27 -11.25 2.34 -8.70
N PHE A 28 -11.13 1.18 -9.33
CA PHE A 28 -11.35 1.00 -10.76
C PHE A 28 -12.77 1.35 -11.22
N VAL A 29 -13.81 0.81 -10.57
CA VAL A 29 -15.21 0.99 -11.00
C VAL A 29 -15.65 2.45 -10.96
N SER A 30 -15.05 3.24 -10.07
CA SER A 30 -15.33 4.66 -9.95
C SER A 30 -14.44 5.54 -10.85
N GLY A 31 -13.44 4.96 -11.52
CA GLY A 31 -12.58 5.62 -12.50
C GLY A 31 -13.17 5.64 -13.91
N THR A 32 -12.57 6.42 -14.82
CA THR A 32 -13.10 6.65 -16.17
C THR A 32 -13.28 5.36 -16.98
N HIS A 33 -12.31 4.44 -16.96
CA HIS A 33 -12.41 3.16 -17.67
C HIS A 33 -13.57 2.31 -17.13
N GLY A 34 -13.64 2.11 -15.81
CA GLY A 34 -14.73 1.36 -15.17
C GLY A 34 -16.11 1.98 -15.44
N ARG A 35 -16.25 3.31 -15.34
CA ARG A 35 -17.49 4.03 -15.68
C ARG A 35 -17.91 3.91 -17.14
N ARG A 36 -16.97 3.65 -18.04
CA ARG A 36 -17.21 3.47 -19.48
C ARG A 36 -17.43 2.00 -19.86
N GLY A 37 -17.46 1.09 -18.88
CA GLY A 37 -17.73 -0.33 -19.11
C GLY A 37 -16.53 -1.12 -19.64
N VAL A 38 -15.33 -0.53 -19.65
CA VAL A 38 -14.10 -1.30 -19.85
C VAL A 38 -13.94 -2.21 -18.64
N SER A 39 -13.58 -3.47 -18.87
CA SER A 39 -13.37 -4.50 -17.86
C SER A 39 -11.89 -4.65 -17.52
N CYS A 40 -11.58 -5.33 -16.42
CA CYS A 40 -10.20 -5.68 -16.07
C CYS A 40 -9.52 -6.50 -17.19
N ALA A 41 -10.30 -7.39 -17.81
CA ALA A 41 -9.80 -8.31 -18.84
C ALA A 41 -9.40 -7.58 -20.12
N ASP A 42 -10.07 -6.48 -20.48
CA ASP A 42 -9.75 -5.73 -21.70
C ASP A 42 -8.30 -5.19 -21.70
N CYS A 43 -7.73 -4.93 -20.53
CA CYS A 43 -6.34 -4.49 -20.38
C CYS A 43 -5.40 -5.61 -19.93
N HIS A 44 -5.80 -6.45 -18.97
CA HIS A 44 -4.92 -7.43 -18.34
C HIS A 44 -4.97 -8.83 -18.95
N MET A 45 -5.97 -9.09 -19.78
CA MET A 45 -6.17 -10.36 -20.49
C MET A 45 -6.60 -10.08 -21.94
N PRO A 46 -5.79 -9.33 -22.72
CA PRO A 46 -6.18 -8.96 -24.08
C PRO A 46 -6.37 -10.19 -24.95
N SER A 47 -7.22 -10.06 -25.98
CA SER A 47 -7.33 -11.11 -26.98
C SER A 47 -6.01 -11.23 -27.75
N ARG A 48 -5.54 -12.46 -27.96
CA ARG A 48 -4.35 -12.79 -28.73
C ARG A 48 -4.72 -13.77 -29.84
N THR A 49 -4.14 -13.58 -31.02
CA THR A 49 -4.31 -14.47 -32.17
C THR A 49 -3.00 -15.17 -32.47
N GLU A 50 -3.05 -16.50 -32.55
CA GLU A 50 -1.94 -17.34 -33.00
C GLU A 50 -2.46 -18.28 -34.11
N GLY A 51 -1.95 -18.11 -35.34
CA GLY A 51 -2.52 -18.78 -36.51
C GLY A 51 -3.98 -18.39 -36.72
N ASP A 52 -4.87 -19.38 -36.77
CA ASP A 52 -6.31 -19.19 -37.02
C ASP A 52 -7.16 -19.13 -35.74
N VAL A 53 -6.53 -19.11 -34.55
CA VAL A 53 -7.24 -19.14 -33.27
C VAL A 53 -7.02 -17.84 -32.50
N THR A 54 -8.14 -17.22 -32.13
CA THR A 54 -8.16 -16.10 -31.18
C THR A 54 -8.59 -16.60 -29.80
N PHE A 55 -7.84 -16.25 -28.78
CA PHE A 55 -8.09 -16.62 -27.39
C PHE A 55 -7.76 -15.47 -26.43
N THR A 56 -8.29 -15.53 -25.22
CA THR A 56 -7.96 -14.59 -24.15
C THR A 56 -6.58 -14.91 -23.58
N ASP A 57 -5.66 -13.94 -23.56
CA ASP A 57 -4.35 -14.13 -22.95
C ASP A 57 -4.51 -14.27 -21.42
N HIS A 58 -4.09 -15.42 -20.88
CA HIS A 58 -4.13 -15.69 -19.44
C HIS A 58 -2.82 -15.34 -18.73
N HIS A 59 -1.83 -14.80 -19.45
CA HIS A 59 -0.61 -14.26 -18.86
C HIS A 59 -0.87 -12.85 -18.32
N ILE A 60 -1.50 -12.77 -17.14
CA ILE A 60 -1.80 -11.51 -16.46
C ILE A 60 -0.49 -10.84 -16.05
N ALA A 61 -0.13 -9.79 -16.78
CA ALA A 61 1.08 -8.99 -16.57
C ALA A 61 0.76 -7.49 -16.62
N SER A 62 1.79 -6.65 -16.65
CA SER A 62 1.63 -5.23 -16.90
C SER A 62 1.04 -5.02 -18.31
N PRO A 63 -0.12 -4.35 -18.47
CA PRO A 63 -0.66 -4.02 -19.80
C PRO A 63 0.32 -3.18 -20.63
N LEU A 64 1.24 -2.47 -19.95
CA LEU A 64 2.26 -1.65 -20.61
C LEU A 64 3.33 -2.48 -21.30
N ASP A 65 3.43 -3.78 -21.05
CA ASP A 65 4.36 -4.64 -21.79
C ASP A 65 3.83 -4.97 -23.19
N ASN A 66 2.54 -4.71 -23.45
CA ASN A 66 1.87 -5.00 -24.71
C ASN A 66 0.84 -3.91 -25.08
N ILE A 67 1.29 -2.66 -25.18
CA ILE A 67 0.43 -1.49 -25.43
C ILE A 67 -0.35 -1.62 -26.75
N ALA A 68 0.30 -2.12 -27.81
CA ALA A 68 -0.33 -2.37 -29.10
C ALA A 68 -1.63 -3.20 -29.01
N ASN A 69 -1.65 -4.25 -28.19
CA ASN A 69 -2.80 -5.17 -28.09
C ASN A 69 -3.73 -4.86 -26.92
N THR A 70 -3.42 -3.85 -26.10
CA THR A 70 -4.22 -3.45 -24.94
C THR A 70 -4.83 -2.05 -25.17
N CYS A 71 -4.00 -1.01 -25.16
CA CYS A 71 -4.45 0.38 -25.18
C CYS A 71 -4.81 0.85 -26.60
N LEU A 72 -4.04 0.47 -27.62
CA LEU A 72 -4.17 1.04 -28.97
C LEU A 72 -5.38 0.52 -29.75
N ASN A 73 -6.13 -0.43 -29.18
CA ASN A 73 -7.45 -0.83 -29.68
C ASN A 73 -8.51 0.28 -29.47
N CYS A 74 -8.25 1.22 -28.57
CA CYS A 74 -9.18 2.31 -28.23
C CYS A 74 -8.54 3.70 -28.25
N HIS A 75 -7.22 3.80 -28.26
CA HIS A 75 -6.46 5.06 -28.27
C HIS A 75 -5.64 5.19 -29.55
N ASP A 76 -5.58 6.41 -30.11
CA ASP A 76 -4.90 6.73 -31.37
C ASP A 76 -3.48 7.30 -31.18
N GLN A 77 -2.97 7.27 -29.95
CA GLN A 77 -1.65 7.79 -29.57
C GLN A 77 -0.54 6.77 -29.87
N SER A 78 0.72 7.22 -29.96
CA SER A 78 1.85 6.31 -30.03
C SER A 78 2.12 5.61 -28.68
N GLU A 79 2.80 4.46 -28.71
CA GLU A 79 3.19 3.77 -27.46
C GLU A 79 4.07 4.64 -26.55
N GLU A 80 4.97 5.43 -27.15
CA GLU A 80 5.88 6.31 -26.42
C GLU A 80 5.12 7.42 -25.69
N GLU A 81 4.19 8.10 -26.38
CA GLU A 81 3.33 9.11 -25.77
C GLU A 81 2.48 8.51 -24.64
N PHE A 82 1.95 7.30 -24.84
CA PHE A 82 1.15 6.61 -23.81
C PHE A 82 1.97 6.31 -22.55
N ARG A 83 3.20 5.79 -22.72
CA ARG A 83 4.12 5.54 -21.59
C ARG A 83 4.48 6.82 -20.86
N SER A 84 4.77 7.89 -21.60
CA SER A 84 5.10 9.20 -21.03
C SER A 84 3.94 9.75 -20.19
N HIS A 85 2.71 9.68 -20.70
CA HIS A 85 1.53 10.11 -19.95
C HIS A 85 1.29 9.31 -18.67
N LEU A 86 1.57 8.01 -18.69
CA LEU A 86 1.46 7.18 -17.49
C LEU A 86 2.56 7.43 -16.47
N ALA A 87 3.78 7.68 -16.93
CA ALA A 87 4.89 8.05 -16.06
C ALA A 87 4.56 9.31 -15.27
N VAL A 88 3.97 10.32 -15.91
CA VAL A 88 3.52 11.56 -15.22
C VAL A 88 2.43 11.29 -14.18
N LYS A 89 1.50 10.36 -14.46
CA LYS A 89 0.47 9.98 -13.46
C LYS A 89 1.10 9.29 -12.26
N LEU A 90 2.08 8.42 -12.49
CA LEU A 90 2.80 7.74 -11.43
C LEU A 90 3.59 8.75 -10.59
N GLU A 91 4.37 9.64 -11.22
CA GLU A 91 5.12 10.70 -10.55
C GLU A 91 4.25 11.54 -9.62
N ARG A 92 3.11 12.05 -10.11
CA ARG A 92 2.16 12.83 -9.30
C ARG A 92 1.62 12.03 -8.10
N LYS A 93 1.38 10.73 -8.27
CA LYS A 93 0.95 9.85 -7.18
C LYS A 93 2.07 9.68 -6.17
N GLU A 94 3.29 9.39 -6.59
CA GLU A 94 4.46 9.20 -5.71
C GLU A 94 4.72 10.45 -4.88
N GLU A 95 4.73 11.64 -5.50
CA GLU A 95 4.94 12.90 -4.78
C GLU A 95 3.92 13.12 -3.66
N LEU A 96 2.62 12.96 -3.94
CA LEU A 96 1.58 13.14 -2.92
C LEU A 96 1.58 12.00 -1.89
N MET A 97 1.91 10.77 -2.31
CA MET A 97 2.04 9.62 -1.42
C MET A 97 3.13 9.86 -0.39
N ASP A 98 4.30 10.33 -0.82
CA ASP A 98 5.43 10.63 0.05
C ASP A 98 5.12 11.79 0.99
N LEU A 99 4.51 12.87 0.50
CA LEU A 99 4.10 14.00 1.34
C LEU A 99 3.14 13.58 2.45
N ALA A 100 2.09 12.84 2.10
CA ALA A 100 1.11 12.35 3.06
C ALA A 100 1.73 11.35 4.06
N MET A 101 2.53 10.39 3.59
CA MET A 101 3.19 9.39 4.43
C MET A 101 4.15 10.05 5.43
N ASN A 102 4.95 11.03 4.97
CA ASN A 102 5.86 11.77 5.85
C ASN A 102 5.10 12.55 6.92
N GLY A 103 3.96 13.16 6.58
CA GLY A 103 3.08 13.81 7.55
C GLY A 103 2.53 12.83 8.59
N LEU A 104 2.01 11.68 8.15
CA LEU A 104 1.43 10.65 9.02
C LEU A 104 2.48 10.00 9.94
N ALA A 105 3.65 9.67 9.41
CA ALA A 105 4.75 9.12 10.20
C ALA A 105 5.21 10.08 11.31
N ARG A 106 5.34 11.38 10.98
CA ARG A 106 5.63 12.42 11.97
C ARG A 106 4.53 12.53 13.02
N ALA A 107 3.26 12.53 12.62
CA ALA A 107 2.13 12.56 13.54
C ALA A 107 2.14 11.37 14.51
N HIS A 108 2.47 10.17 14.04
CA HIS A 108 2.60 8.99 14.89
C HIS A 108 3.72 9.13 15.94
N LEU A 109 4.89 9.64 15.54
CA LEU A 109 6.05 9.82 16.42
C LEU A 109 5.81 10.95 17.43
N GLU A 110 5.23 12.07 16.99
CA GLU A 110 4.82 13.18 17.85
C GLU A 110 3.75 12.74 18.85
N ALA A 111 2.78 11.91 18.45
CA ALA A 111 1.79 11.31 19.36
C ALA A 111 2.43 10.38 20.39
N GLY A 112 3.40 9.55 19.99
CA GLY A 112 4.20 8.76 20.94
C GLY A 112 4.88 9.64 21.99
N LYS A 113 5.47 10.77 21.56
CA LYS A 113 6.08 11.73 22.47
C LYS A 113 5.07 12.40 23.40
N ALA A 114 3.87 12.72 22.91
CA ALA A 114 2.80 13.28 23.73
C ALA A 114 2.41 12.31 24.86
N TRP A 115 2.29 11.01 24.56
CA TRP A 115 2.03 10.00 25.58
C TRP A 115 3.15 9.90 26.63
N GLU A 116 4.41 9.89 26.21
CA GLU A 116 5.56 9.92 27.14
C GLU A 116 5.55 11.16 28.05
N ALA A 117 5.05 12.29 27.54
CA ALA A 117 4.97 13.55 28.27
C ALA A 117 3.76 13.64 29.22
N GLY A 118 2.87 12.63 29.23
CA GLY A 118 1.72 12.57 30.12
C GLY A 118 0.41 13.11 29.53
N ALA A 119 0.30 13.19 28.19
CA ALA A 119 -0.96 13.54 27.53
C ALA A 119 -2.10 12.60 27.95
N THR A 120 -3.29 13.17 28.08
CA THR A 120 -4.49 12.41 28.47
C THR A 120 -5.23 11.85 27.25
N GLU A 121 -6.07 10.84 27.46
CA GLU A 121 -6.94 10.31 26.40
C GLU A 121 -7.85 11.38 25.77
N GLU A 122 -8.38 12.30 26.58
CA GLU A 122 -9.23 13.37 26.09
C GLU A 122 -8.46 14.34 25.19
N GLU A 123 -7.21 14.68 25.52
CA GLU A 123 -6.37 15.53 24.67
C GLU A 123 -5.98 14.87 23.35
N MET A 124 -5.87 13.54 23.35
CA MET A 124 -5.39 12.76 22.21
C MET A 124 -6.52 12.27 21.30
N LYS A 125 -7.77 12.23 21.78
CA LYS A 125 -8.92 11.65 21.08
C LYS A 125 -9.05 12.13 19.62
N ASP A 126 -9.12 13.44 19.40
CA ASP A 126 -9.28 14.01 18.06
C ASP A 126 -8.03 13.82 17.19
N ILE A 127 -6.85 13.84 17.80
CA ILE A 127 -5.56 13.61 17.13
C ILE A 127 -5.50 12.18 16.59
N LEU A 128 -5.84 11.20 17.42
CA LEU A 128 -5.82 9.79 17.02
C LEU A 128 -6.86 9.52 15.93
N GLN A 129 -8.00 10.22 15.96
CA GLN A 129 -9.02 10.12 14.93
C GLN A 129 -8.51 10.68 13.58
N ASP A 130 -7.87 11.85 13.59
CA ASP A 130 -7.26 12.43 12.39
C ASP A 130 -6.19 11.50 11.79
N ILE A 131 -5.32 10.94 12.63
CA ILE A 131 -4.29 9.97 12.22
C ILE A 131 -4.92 8.73 11.58
N ARG A 132 -5.90 8.13 12.25
CA ARG A 132 -6.64 6.96 11.76
C ARG A 132 -7.27 7.24 10.39
N HIS A 133 -7.94 8.37 10.27
CA HIS A 133 -8.65 8.81 9.06
C HIS A 133 -7.72 9.17 7.92
N GLY A 134 -6.61 9.83 8.24
CA GLY A 134 -5.59 10.23 7.28
C GLY A 134 -4.88 9.00 6.71
N GLN A 135 -4.42 8.10 7.59
CA GLN A 135 -3.75 6.88 7.14
C GLN A 135 -4.68 5.95 6.38
N TRP A 136 -5.95 5.80 6.78
CA TRP A 136 -6.90 5.00 5.98
C TRP A 136 -7.03 5.51 4.55
N ARG A 137 -7.13 6.83 4.35
CA ARG A 137 -7.25 7.43 3.01
C ARG A 137 -5.97 7.29 2.20
N TRP A 138 -4.82 7.48 2.84
CA TRP A 138 -3.51 7.25 2.22
C TRP A 138 -3.36 5.79 1.80
N ASP A 139 -3.62 4.85 2.71
CA ASP A 139 -3.45 3.42 2.46
C ASP A 139 -4.44 2.94 1.39
N TYR A 140 -5.70 3.37 1.45
CA TYR A 140 -6.70 3.02 0.45
C TYR A 140 -6.30 3.50 -0.95
N SER A 141 -5.69 4.68 -1.08
CA SER A 141 -5.31 5.21 -2.40
C SER A 141 -4.07 4.52 -3.00
N ILE A 142 -3.20 3.91 -2.19
CA ILE A 142 -1.94 3.30 -2.68
C ILE A 142 -1.89 1.77 -2.58
N ALA A 143 -2.77 1.15 -1.79
CA ALA A 143 -2.76 -0.30 -1.57
C ALA A 143 -3.14 -1.09 -2.84
N GLY A 144 -3.87 -0.48 -3.76
CA GLY A 144 -4.06 -0.98 -5.12
C GLY A 144 -3.02 -0.37 -6.04
N HIS A 145 -1.99 -1.13 -6.40
CA HIS A 145 -0.81 -0.55 -7.08
C HIS A 145 -1.12 0.12 -8.43
N GLY A 146 -2.20 -0.29 -9.10
CA GLY A 146 -2.66 0.32 -10.36
C GLY A 146 -3.57 1.54 -10.20
N SER A 147 -3.89 1.97 -8.98
CA SER A 147 -4.86 3.04 -8.69
C SER A 147 -4.54 4.36 -9.40
N TYR A 148 -3.26 4.72 -9.50
CA TYR A 148 -2.78 5.93 -10.17
C TYR A 148 -3.17 5.98 -11.66
N PHE A 149 -3.45 4.82 -12.27
CA PHE A 149 -3.96 4.71 -13.63
C PHE A 149 -5.47 4.44 -13.67
N HIS A 150 -5.95 3.50 -12.84
CA HIS A 150 -7.35 3.10 -12.84
C HIS A 150 -8.29 4.24 -12.41
N ASN A 151 -7.87 5.05 -11.44
CA ASN A 151 -8.62 6.21 -10.97
C ASN A 151 -7.67 7.30 -10.41
N PRO A 152 -6.94 8.00 -11.29
CA PRO A 152 -5.95 9.00 -10.89
C PRO A 152 -6.55 10.12 -10.03
N GLU A 153 -7.72 10.64 -10.41
CA GLU A 153 -8.33 11.79 -9.74
C GLU A 153 -8.72 11.46 -8.30
N GLU A 154 -9.37 10.32 -8.08
CA GLU A 154 -9.73 9.87 -6.74
C GLU A 154 -8.49 9.53 -5.90
N THR A 155 -7.49 8.91 -6.52
CA THR A 155 -6.21 8.59 -5.86
C THR A 155 -5.53 9.87 -5.34
N LEU A 156 -5.40 10.91 -6.19
CA LEU A 156 -4.80 12.18 -5.81
C LEU A 156 -5.66 12.93 -4.78
N ARG A 157 -6.98 12.90 -4.90
CA ARG A 157 -7.91 13.52 -3.92
C ARG A 157 -7.77 12.90 -2.54
N LEU A 158 -7.71 11.57 -2.46
CA LEU A 158 -7.55 10.83 -1.21
C LEU A 158 -6.18 11.09 -0.57
N LEU A 159 -5.11 11.14 -1.36
CA LEU A 159 -3.77 11.50 -0.87
C LEU A 159 -3.73 12.94 -0.33
N ALA A 160 -4.38 13.89 -1.01
CA ALA A 160 -4.48 15.27 -0.53
C ALA A 160 -5.23 15.35 0.82
N GLN A 161 -6.35 14.64 0.95
CA GLN A 161 -7.09 14.55 2.22
C GLN A 161 -6.29 13.86 3.33
N ALA A 162 -5.52 12.83 2.99
CA ALA A 162 -4.65 12.16 3.94
C ALA A 162 -3.57 13.11 4.48
N ASN A 163 -2.94 13.89 3.60
CA ASN A 163 -1.96 14.89 4.00
C ASN A 163 -2.60 15.99 4.86
N ASP A 164 -3.78 16.49 4.50
CA ASP A 164 -4.49 17.50 5.28
C ASP A 164 -4.78 17.02 6.72
N LEU A 165 -5.35 15.82 6.85
CA LEU A 165 -5.61 15.20 8.16
C LEU A 165 -4.32 14.96 8.96
N ALA A 166 -3.24 14.55 8.29
CA ALA A 166 -1.95 14.44 8.93
C ALA A 166 -1.48 15.80 9.48
N GLN A 167 -1.56 16.88 8.70
CA GLN A 167 -1.17 18.21 9.19
C GLN A 167 -2.09 18.71 10.31
N GLN A 168 -3.40 18.47 10.25
CA GLN A 168 -4.33 18.81 11.33
C GLN A 168 -3.95 18.10 12.64
N ALA A 169 -3.66 16.79 12.57
CA ALA A 169 -3.17 16.03 13.73
C ALA A 169 -1.90 16.64 14.31
N ARG A 170 -0.94 17.00 13.45
CA ARG A 170 0.35 17.59 13.87
C ARG A 170 0.21 18.98 14.51
N VAL A 171 -0.69 19.82 14.00
CA VAL A 171 -1.00 21.12 14.62
C VAL A 171 -1.60 20.93 16.02
N LYS A 172 -2.55 20.00 16.18
CA LYS A 172 -3.13 19.65 17.48
C LYS A 172 -2.07 19.07 18.42
N LEU A 173 -1.20 18.19 17.92
CA LEU A 173 -0.08 17.60 18.66
C LEU A 173 0.90 18.65 19.17
N ALA A 174 1.26 19.64 18.35
CA ALA A 174 2.12 20.74 18.77
C ALA A 174 1.55 21.48 19.99
N ALA A 175 0.23 21.71 20.01
CA ALA A 175 -0.44 22.36 21.15
C ALA A 175 -0.45 21.46 22.40
N VAL A 176 -0.70 20.16 22.25
CA VAL A 176 -0.65 19.19 23.37
C VAL A 176 0.77 19.09 23.93
N LEU A 177 1.77 18.88 23.08
CA LEU A 177 3.18 18.82 23.47
C LEU A 177 3.60 20.08 24.25
N ALA A 178 3.22 21.27 23.78
CA ALA A 178 3.52 22.51 24.48
C ALA A 178 2.87 22.61 25.86
N ARG A 179 1.62 22.15 26.04
CA ARG A 179 0.95 22.10 27.36
C ARG A 179 1.67 21.19 28.34
N HIS A 180 2.25 20.10 27.85
CA HIS A 180 3.06 19.16 28.62
C HIS A 180 4.54 19.54 28.69
N GLY A 181 4.89 20.81 28.38
CA GLY A 181 6.24 21.35 28.53
C GLY A 181 7.25 20.87 27.48
N VAL A 182 6.80 20.21 26.41
CA VAL A 182 7.64 19.75 25.31
C VAL A 182 7.58 20.75 24.15
N ILE A 183 8.64 21.54 23.98
CA ILE A 183 8.76 22.52 22.90
C ILE A 183 9.92 22.11 21.99
N GLY A 184 9.71 22.20 20.67
CA GLY A 184 10.76 21.96 19.68
C GLY A 184 11.18 20.49 19.53
N TYR A 185 10.29 19.54 19.88
CA TYR A 185 10.54 18.11 19.69
C TYR A 185 10.94 17.82 18.25
N GLN A 186 12.09 17.14 18.09
CA GLN A 186 12.59 16.71 16.79
C GLN A 186 12.18 15.27 16.57
N VAL A 187 11.42 15.04 15.50
CA VAL A 187 11.01 13.70 15.10
C VAL A 187 12.25 12.90 14.69
N PRO A 188 12.44 11.67 15.22
CA PRO A 188 13.53 10.79 14.80
C PRO A 188 13.52 10.55 13.30
N ASP A 189 14.70 10.38 12.72
CA ASP A 189 14.85 10.11 11.29
C ASP A 189 14.36 8.68 10.94
N PHE A 190 13.50 8.58 9.93
CA PHE A 190 12.95 7.34 9.38
C PHE A 190 13.21 7.19 7.87
N SER A 191 14.22 7.89 7.34
CA SER A 191 14.57 7.94 5.91
C SER A 191 15.04 6.62 5.29
N THR A 192 15.41 5.63 6.11
CA THR A 192 15.76 4.28 5.63
C THR A 192 14.89 3.23 6.27
N LYS A 193 14.74 2.10 5.58
CA LYS A 193 13.99 0.93 6.08
C LYS A 193 14.46 0.53 7.48
N GLU A 194 15.77 0.47 7.71
CA GLU A 194 16.38 0.03 8.97
C GLU A 194 16.04 0.99 10.12
N LYS A 195 16.11 2.30 9.86
CA LYS A 195 15.73 3.33 10.83
C LYS A 195 14.25 3.26 11.18
N ALA A 196 13.39 3.14 10.18
CA ALA A 196 11.95 3.01 10.38
C ALA A 196 11.57 1.72 11.15
N GLN A 197 12.21 0.60 10.83
CA GLN A 197 12.01 -0.68 11.53
C GLN A 197 12.46 -0.63 12.99
N ALA A 198 13.58 0.04 13.28
CA ALA A 198 14.04 0.25 14.65
C ALA A 198 13.03 1.08 15.46
N LEU A 199 12.47 2.15 14.88
CA LEU A 199 11.42 2.96 15.52
C LEU A 199 10.12 2.17 15.76
N ALA A 200 9.80 1.24 14.86
CA ALA A 200 8.66 0.34 15.00
C ALA A 200 8.90 -0.83 15.97
N GLY A 201 10.13 -0.99 16.49
CA GLY A 201 10.51 -2.08 17.40
C GLY A 201 10.59 -3.45 16.74
N ILE A 202 10.89 -3.50 15.44
CA ILE A 202 10.93 -4.75 14.66
C ILE A 202 12.35 -5.33 14.65
N ASP A 203 12.52 -6.53 15.20
CA ASP A 203 13.76 -7.31 15.09
C ASP A 203 13.76 -8.15 13.80
N MET A 204 14.17 -7.53 12.70
CA MET A 204 14.21 -8.22 11.41
C MET A 204 15.14 -9.44 11.38
N ALA A 205 16.21 -9.47 12.17
CA ALA A 205 17.11 -10.62 12.19
C ALA A 205 16.40 -11.84 12.79
N LYS A 206 15.68 -11.63 13.89
CA LYS A 206 14.83 -12.66 14.50
C LYS A 206 13.72 -13.11 13.55
N GLU A 207 12.95 -12.18 12.99
CA GLU A 207 11.84 -12.49 12.07
C GLU A 207 12.31 -13.32 10.86
N VAL A 208 13.46 -12.97 10.28
CA VAL A 208 14.04 -13.71 9.15
C VAL A 208 14.52 -15.10 9.58
N SER A 209 15.21 -15.20 10.72
CA SER A 209 15.68 -16.48 11.25
C SER A 209 14.52 -17.46 11.49
N GLU A 210 13.45 -17.00 12.15
CA GLU A 210 12.25 -17.79 12.40
C GLU A 210 11.54 -18.17 11.09
N LYS A 211 11.47 -17.25 10.12
CA LYS A 211 10.87 -17.53 8.81
C LYS A 211 11.67 -18.58 8.02
N LEU A 212 12.99 -18.51 8.04
CA LEU A 212 13.86 -19.49 7.38
C LEU A 212 13.73 -20.86 8.03
N ALA A 213 13.71 -20.94 9.37
CA ALA A 213 13.47 -22.18 10.10
C ALA A 213 12.11 -22.80 9.74
N PHE A 214 11.05 -22.00 9.71
CA PHE A 214 9.72 -22.43 9.27
C PHE A 214 9.72 -22.96 7.83
N LYS A 215 10.39 -22.28 6.89
CA LYS A 215 10.48 -22.70 5.48
C LYS A 215 11.29 -23.99 5.29
N ALA A 216 12.33 -24.18 6.10
CA ALA A 216 13.17 -25.38 6.06
C ALA A 216 12.50 -26.61 6.69
N ALA A 217 11.59 -26.39 7.65
CA ALA A 217 10.85 -27.46 8.33
C ALA A 217 9.41 -27.58 7.80
N LEU A 218 8.47 -26.87 8.43
CA LEU A 218 7.03 -27.09 8.27
C LEU A 218 6.53 -26.93 6.82
N VAL A 219 7.10 -25.99 6.04
CA VAL A 219 6.75 -25.86 4.62
C VAL A 219 7.14 -27.11 3.81
N GLN A 220 8.26 -27.76 4.14
CA GLN A 220 8.67 -28.99 3.47
C GLN A 220 7.76 -30.15 3.84
N GLU A 221 7.32 -30.22 5.10
CA GLU A 221 6.34 -31.21 5.56
C GLU A 221 5.00 -31.04 4.84
N TRP A 222 4.49 -29.81 4.73
CA TRP A 222 3.27 -29.50 3.98
C TRP A 222 3.37 -29.91 2.52
N ASN A 223 4.52 -29.67 1.87
CA ASN A 223 4.71 -30.07 0.48
C ASN A 223 4.70 -31.60 0.34
N LYS A 224 5.42 -32.32 1.21
CA LYS A 224 5.43 -33.79 1.21
C LYS A 224 4.02 -34.35 1.42
N GLU A 225 3.29 -33.82 2.40
CA GLU A 225 1.93 -34.24 2.69
C GLU A 225 0.97 -33.94 1.52
N ALA A 226 1.05 -32.75 0.93
CA ALA A 226 0.21 -32.37 -0.20
C ALA A 226 0.47 -33.23 -1.43
N VAL A 227 1.73 -33.58 -1.72
CA VAL A 227 2.09 -34.51 -2.80
C VAL A 227 1.55 -35.91 -2.50
N ALA A 228 1.76 -36.43 -1.29
CA ALA A 228 1.27 -37.76 -0.91
C ALA A 228 -0.26 -37.87 -0.98
N LYS A 229 -0.98 -36.77 -0.72
CA LYS A 229 -2.45 -36.70 -0.81
C LYS A 229 -2.96 -36.35 -2.22
N GLY A 230 -2.08 -36.22 -3.22
CA GLY A 230 -2.46 -35.85 -4.59
C GLY A 230 -3.04 -34.43 -4.72
N ARG A 231 -2.74 -33.53 -3.78
CA ARG A 231 -3.21 -32.13 -3.77
C ARG A 231 -2.21 -31.15 -4.39
N LEU A 232 -0.99 -31.60 -4.66
CA LEU A 232 0.08 -30.81 -5.23
C LEU A 232 0.89 -31.64 -6.22
N ASN A 233 1.03 -31.15 -7.46
CA ASN A 233 2.09 -31.59 -8.37
C ASN A 233 3.28 -30.62 -8.22
N MET A 234 4.46 -31.13 -7.86
CA MET A 234 5.65 -30.29 -7.69
C MET A 234 6.15 -29.65 -9.00
N GLU A 235 5.83 -30.24 -10.16
CA GLU A 235 6.12 -29.62 -11.47
C GLU A 235 5.45 -28.25 -11.61
N SER A 236 4.28 -28.05 -10.99
CA SER A 236 3.59 -26.76 -11.01
C SER A 236 4.34 -25.65 -10.29
N ARG A 237 5.41 -25.97 -9.56
CA ARG A 237 6.28 -25.02 -8.87
C ARG A 237 7.63 -24.84 -9.55
N GLN A 238 7.92 -25.59 -10.60
CA GLN A 238 9.17 -25.46 -11.34
C GLN A 238 9.26 -24.06 -11.95
N GLY A 239 10.38 -23.37 -11.75
CA GLY A 239 10.57 -22.00 -12.22
C GLY A 239 9.89 -20.91 -11.38
N MET A 240 9.12 -21.26 -10.34
CA MET A 240 8.65 -20.26 -9.38
C MET A 240 9.85 -19.64 -8.66
N SER A 241 9.90 -18.30 -8.64
CA SER A 241 11.00 -17.61 -7.97
C SER A 241 10.88 -17.76 -6.46
N ASP A 242 12.01 -18.05 -5.79
CA ASP A 242 12.12 -17.96 -4.33
C ASP A 242 12.84 -16.68 -3.91
N ARG A 243 12.61 -15.59 -4.67
CA ARG A 243 13.09 -14.26 -4.32
C ARG A 243 12.24 -13.73 -3.16
N SER A 244 12.91 -13.31 -2.10
CA SER A 244 12.30 -12.70 -0.92
C SER A 244 12.86 -11.29 -0.70
N SER A 245 12.11 -10.46 0.01
CA SER A 245 12.56 -9.13 0.46
C SER A 245 13.59 -9.18 1.59
N TYR A 246 13.87 -10.37 2.12
CA TYR A 246 14.91 -10.67 3.09
C TYR A 246 15.97 -11.59 2.47
N SER A 247 17.22 -11.40 2.89
CA SER A 247 18.34 -12.27 2.50
C SER A 247 18.19 -13.66 3.12
N LYS A 248 18.62 -14.67 2.37
CA LYS A 248 18.78 -16.04 2.86
C LYS A 248 20.05 -16.18 3.68
#